data_AF-X1C6D6-F1
#
_entry.id   AF-X1C6D6-F1
#
_cell.length_a   1.000
_cell.length_b   1.000
_cell.length_c   1.000
_cell.angle_alpha   90.00
_cell.angle_beta   90.00
_cell.angle_gamma   90.00
#
_symmetry.space_group_name_H-M   'P 1'
#
loop_
_entity.id
_entity.type
_entity.pdbx_description
1 polymer ?
#
loop_
_entity_poly.entity_id
_entity_poly.type
_entity_poly.pdbx_seq_one_letter_code
_entity_poly.pdbx_strand_id
1 'polypeptide(L)'
;DSRFIINDGQHRRAAIEQALLECPDMGDETISIVFFIDVGLKRTQQMFADLNKHAIRPTRSLGILYDHRDPLSNLARNLVDEVDTFRNLTEMEKTTISNRSTKLFTLSSIFQGTLSFLRKTKINKNLTKNTGMI
;
A
#
# COMPACT_ATOMS: atom_id res chain seq x y z
N ASP A 1 17.77 -24.17 -15.34
CA ASP A 1 16.53 -24.17 -14.55
C ASP A 1 15.95 -22.78 -14.40
N SER A 2 14.68 -22.62 -14.76
CA SER A 2 13.91 -21.38 -14.56
C SER A 2 12.86 -21.60 -13.46
N ARG A 3 12.82 -20.73 -12.45
CA ARG A 3 11.85 -20.81 -11.33
C ARG A 3 10.69 -19.85 -11.57
N PHE A 4 9.48 -20.37 -11.61
CA PHE A 4 8.26 -19.56 -11.64
C PHE A 4 7.74 -19.34 -10.22
N ILE A 5 7.38 -18.09 -9.90
CA ILE A 5 6.69 -17.73 -8.65
C ILE A 5 5.32 -17.18 -9.04
N ILE A 6 4.27 -17.78 -8.48
CA ILE A 6 2.90 -17.30 -8.70
C ILE A 6 2.65 -16.16 -7.71
N ASN A 7 2.71 -14.93 -8.22
CA ASN A 7 2.53 -13.71 -7.40
C ASN A 7 1.05 -13.42 -7.07
N ASP A 8 0.12 -13.85 -7.91
CA ASP A 8 -1.32 -13.64 -7.75
C ASP A 8 -2.10 -14.68 -8.58
N GLY A 9 -3.43 -14.70 -8.49
CA GLY A 9 -4.31 -15.55 -9.28
C GLY A 9 -4.68 -16.88 -8.62
N GLN A 10 -4.31 -17.12 -7.36
CA GLN A 10 -4.64 -18.37 -6.65
C GLN A 10 -6.14 -18.58 -6.48
N HIS A 11 -6.87 -17.51 -6.15
CA HIS A 11 -8.34 -17.56 -6.10
C HIS A 11 -8.94 -17.86 -7.49
N ARG A 12 -8.35 -17.28 -8.54
CA ARG A 12 -8.79 -17.50 -9.92
C ARG A 12 -8.52 -18.94 -10.36
N ARG A 13 -7.34 -19.50 -10.03
CA ARG A 13 -7.02 -20.91 -10.23
C ARG A 13 -8.06 -21.81 -9.58
N ALA A 14 -8.35 -21.60 -8.30
CA ALA A 14 -9.33 -22.40 -7.57
C ALA A 14 -10.74 -22.32 -8.18
N ALA A 15 -11.16 -21.12 -8.62
CA ALA A 15 -12.45 -20.94 -9.29
C ALA A 15 -12.51 -21.65 -10.65
N ILE A 16 -11.43 -21.57 -11.45
CA ILE A 16 -11.33 -22.29 -12.73
C ILE A 16 -11.37 -23.80 -12.50
N GLU A 17 -10.65 -24.31 -11.49
CA GLU A 17 -10.68 -25.73 -11.14
C GLU A 17 -12.09 -26.20 -10.79
N GLN A 18 -12.86 -25.41 -10.04
CA GLN A 18 -14.26 -25.74 -9.75
C GLN A 18 -15.15 -25.65 -11.00
N ALA A 19 -15.00 -24.61 -11.82
CA ALA A 19 -15.77 -24.45 -13.04
C ALA A 19 -15.55 -25.62 -14.03
N LEU A 20 -14.33 -26.13 -14.13
CA LEU A 20 -14.00 -27.29 -14.98
C LEU A 20 -14.62 -28.60 -14.47
N LEU A 21 -14.87 -28.75 -13.16
CA LEU A 21 -15.60 -29.90 -12.62
C LEU A 21 -17.08 -29.87 -13.00
N GLU A 22 -17.68 -28.68 -13.08
CA GLU A 22 -19.09 -28.48 -13.43
C GLU A 22 -19.32 -28.48 -14.95
N CYS A 23 -18.38 -27.93 -15.72
CA CYS A 23 -18.45 -27.81 -17.18
C CYS A 23 -17.07 -28.12 -17.81
N PRO A 24 -16.80 -29.39 -18.14
CA PRO A 24 -15.52 -29.80 -18.73
C PRO A 24 -15.21 -29.15 -20.08
N ASP A 25 -16.24 -28.78 -20.85
CA ASP A 25 -16.11 -28.16 -22.18
C ASP A 25 -15.40 -26.79 -22.13
N MET A 26 -15.37 -26.12 -20.96
CA MET A 26 -14.59 -24.88 -20.76
C MET A 26 -13.07 -25.11 -20.83
N GLY A 27 -12.60 -26.37 -20.81
CA GLY A 27 -11.19 -26.71 -20.91
C GLY A 27 -10.53 -26.29 -22.23
N ASP A 28 -11.33 -26.07 -23.29
CA ASP A 28 -10.86 -25.61 -24.59
C ASP A 28 -10.74 -24.07 -24.68
N GLU A 29 -11.20 -23.34 -23.67
CA GLU A 29 -11.03 -21.89 -23.60
C GLU A 29 -9.59 -21.50 -23.22
N THR A 30 -9.17 -20.31 -23.65
CA THR A 30 -7.82 -19.81 -23.39
C THR A 30 -7.84 -18.60 -22.48
N ILE A 31 -6.91 -18.57 -21.52
CA ILE A 31 -6.70 -17.42 -20.64
C ILE A 31 -5.32 -16.81 -20.88
N SER A 32 -5.23 -15.50 -20.78
CA SER A 32 -3.95 -14.81 -20.87
C SER A 32 -3.18 -14.94 -19.55
N ILE A 33 -1.92 -15.37 -19.64
CA ILE A 33 -0.97 -15.39 -18.52
C ILE A 33 0.10 -14.33 -18.82
N VAL A 34 0.34 -13.45 -17.85
CA VAL A 34 1.37 -12.42 -17.96
C VAL A 34 2.57 -12.84 -17.13
N PHE A 35 3.70 -13.05 -17.80
CA PHE A 35 4.98 -13.30 -17.16
C PHE A 35 5.72 -11.99 -16.91
N PHE A 36 6.20 -11.82 -15.69
CA PHE A 36 7.09 -10.73 -15.33
C PHE A 36 8.46 -11.31 -15.01
N ILE A 37 9.50 -10.72 -15.61
CA ILE A 37 10.88 -11.02 -15.25
C ILE A 37 11.11 -10.42 -13.86
N ASP A 38 11.63 -11.22 -12.94
CA ASP A 38 12.07 -10.70 -11.65
C ASP A 38 13.28 -9.79 -11.88
N VAL A 39 13.08 -8.51 -11.60
CA VAL A 39 14.05 -7.43 -11.78
C VAL A 39 14.36 -6.76 -10.42
N GLY A 40 14.05 -7.45 -9.32
CA GLY A 40 14.40 -7.07 -7.96
C GLY A 40 13.22 -6.62 -7.08
N LEU A 41 13.48 -6.62 -5.76
CA LEU A 41 12.47 -6.41 -4.71
C LEU A 41 11.61 -5.17 -4.90
N LYS A 42 12.23 -4.01 -5.19
CA LYS A 42 11.51 -2.73 -5.34
C LYS A 42 10.46 -2.78 -6.46
N ARG A 43 10.80 -3.42 -7.58
CA ARG A 43 9.90 -3.52 -8.73
C ARG A 43 8.81 -4.56 -8.48
N THR A 44 9.13 -5.66 -7.80
CA THR A 44 8.14 -6.65 -7.36
C THR A 44 7.15 -6.07 -6.35
N GLN A 45 7.61 -5.23 -5.40
CA GLN A 45 6.74 -4.49 -4.49
C GLN A 45 5.80 -3.52 -5.24
N GLN A 46 6.33 -2.74 -6.19
CA GLN A 46 5.48 -1.87 -7.00
C GLN A 46 4.46 -2.69 -7.83
N MET A 47 4.87 -3.82 -8.41
CA MET A 47 3.95 -4.71 -9.12
C MET A 47 2.84 -5.21 -8.21
N PHE A 48 3.16 -5.61 -6.97
CA PHE A 48 2.16 -5.97 -5.97
C PHE A 48 1.18 -4.82 -5.69
N ALA A 49 1.69 -3.59 -5.50
CA ALA A 49 0.84 -2.42 -5.26
C ALA A 49 -0.07 -2.13 -6.46
N ASP A 50 0.46 -2.24 -7.68
CA ASP A 50 -0.29 -2.02 -8.92
C ASP A 50 -1.39 -3.08 -9.11
N LEU A 51 -1.09 -4.36 -8.90
CA LEU A 51 -2.05 -5.47 -9.00
C LEU A 51 -3.19 -5.34 -7.97
N ASN A 52 -2.85 -4.98 -6.72
CA ASN A 52 -3.82 -4.91 -5.64
C ASN A 52 -4.54 -3.56 -5.51
N LYS A 53 -4.27 -2.60 -6.39
CA LYS A 53 -4.94 -1.28 -6.38
C LYS A 53 -6.44 -1.37 -6.59
N HIS A 54 -6.88 -2.33 -7.43
CA HIS A 54 -8.29 -2.55 -7.79
C HIS A 54 -8.84 -3.90 -7.33
N ALA A 55 -7.97 -4.80 -6.86
CA ALA A 55 -8.35 -6.11 -6.32
C ALA A 55 -8.56 -6.04 -4.78
N ILE A 56 -8.28 -7.14 -4.08
CA ILE A 56 -8.33 -7.20 -2.62
C ILE A 56 -7.33 -6.19 -2.06
N ARG A 57 -7.84 -5.17 -1.38
CA ARG A 57 -6.98 -4.07 -0.88
C ARG A 57 -6.08 -4.61 0.22
N PRO A 58 -4.75 -4.43 0.10
CA PRO A 58 -3.83 -4.74 1.18
C PRO A 58 -4.10 -3.80 2.35
N THR A 59 -3.46 -4.06 3.49
CA THR A 59 -3.52 -3.13 4.62
C THR A 59 -3.03 -1.75 4.17
N ARG A 60 -3.57 -0.69 4.78
CA ARG A 60 -3.17 0.69 4.43
C ARG A 60 -1.66 0.88 4.55
N SER A 61 -1.04 0.36 5.62
CA SER A 61 0.42 0.42 5.82
C SER A 61 1.17 -0.31 4.69
N LEU A 62 0.75 -1.51 4.29
CA LEU A 62 1.41 -2.26 3.23
C LEU A 62 1.26 -1.60 1.85
N GLY A 63 0.09 -1.03 1.56
CA GLY A 63 -0.13 -0.23 0.36
C GLY A 63 0.80 0.98 0.30
N ILE A 64 0.91 1.71 1.41
CA ILE A 64 1.86 2.83 1.54
C ILE A 64 3.30 2.33 1.48
N LEU A 65 3.63 1.16 2.01
CA LEU A 65 5.01 0.65 2.01
C LEU A 65 5.51 0.32 0.60
N TYR A 66 4.64 -0.25 -0.23
CA TYR A 66 5.02 -0.79 -1.54
C TYR A 66 4.73 0.14 -2.73
N ASP A 67 3.88 1.15 -2.56
CA ASP A 67 3.66 2.14 -3.62
C ASP A 67 4.82 3.15 -3.68
N HIS A 68 5.80 2.86 -4.54
CA HIS A 68 6.94 3.71 -4.85
C HIS A 68 6.60 4.86 -5.80
N ARG A 69 5.41 4.86 -6.41
CA ARG A 69 4.98 5.90 -7.35
C ARG A 69 4.24 7.04 -6.68
N ASP A 70 3.55 6.80 -5.57
CA ASP A 70 2.86 7.84 -4.82
C ASP A 70 3.86 8.76 -4.08
N PRO A 71 3.91 10.07 -4.40
CA PRO A 71 4.85 11.00 -3.73
C PRO A 71 4.61 11.11 -2.23
N LEU A 72 3.37 11.01 -1.77
CA LEU A 72 3.05 11.10 -0.35
C LEU A 72 3.48 9.83 0.41
N SER A 73 3.36 8.67 -0.21
CA SER A 73 3.89 7.40 0.32
C SER A 73 5.42 7.43 0.39
N ASN A 74 6.09 7.96 -0.63
CA ASN A 74 7.53 8.22 -0.60
C ASN A 74 7.90 9.15 0.56
N LEU A 75 7.18 10.26 0.72
CA LEU A 75 7.43 11.21 1.81
C LEU A 75 7.25 10.56 3.18
N ALA A 76 6.20 9.75 3.38
CA ALA A 76 5.99 9.05 4.64
C ALA A 76 7.11 8.06 4.97
N ARG A 77 7.60 7.29 3.98
CA ARG A 77 8.75 6.39 4.16
C ARG A 77 10.03 7.16 4.48
N ASN A 78 10.31 8.23 3.73
CA ASN A 78 11.47 9.07 3.98
C ASN A 78 11.42 9.70 5.38
N LEU A 79 10.24 10.12 5.85
CA LEU A 79 10.09 10.63 7.22
C LEU A 79 10.41 9.55 8.26
N VAL A 80 10.01 8.30 8.04
CA VAL A 80 10.39 7.20 8.92
C VAL A 80 11.90 7.00 8.94
N ASP A 81 12.53 7.04 7.77
CA ASP A 81 13.96 6.75 7.61
C ASP A 81 14.85 7.91 8.09
N GLU A 82 14.41 9.16 7.98
CA GLU A 82 15.22 10.35 8.29
C GLU A 82 14.97 10.89 9.71
N VAL A 83 13.77 10.72 10.27
CA VAL A 83 13.46 11.21 11.63
C VAL A 83 13.82 10.14 12.65
N ASP A 84 14.80 10.43 13.50
CA ASP A 84 15.34 9.49 14.51
C ASP A 84 14.24 8.85 15.38
N THR A 85 13.26 9.65 15.79
CA THR A 85 12.12 9.18 16.60
C THR A 85 11.26 8.15 15.86
N PHE A 86 11.19 8.18 14.53
CA PHE A 86 10.35 7.26 13.75
C PHE A 86 11.09 5.99 13.34
N ARG A 87 12.38 6.06 13.01
CA ARG A 87 13.16 4.96 12.41
C ARG A 87 12.99 3.62 13.12
N ASN A 88 13.08 3.62 14.45
CA ASN A 88 12.99 2.41 15.25
C ASN A 88 11.66 2.24 16.00
N LEU A 89 10.79 3.25 15.99
CA LEU A 89 9.51 3.23 16.71
C LEU A 89 8.30 3.13 15.78
N THR A 90 8.51 2.87 14.48
CA THR A 90 7.43 2.67 13.51
C THR A 90 7.21 1.19 13.16
N GLU A 91 5.95 0.75 13.17
CA GLU A 91 5.44 -0.48 12.57
C GLU A 91 5.11 -0.23 11.10
N MET A 92 5.82 -0.91 10.20
CA MET A 92 5.83 -0.60 8.78
C MET A 92 4.72 -1.30 7.98
N GLU A 93 4.36 -2.52 8.37
CA GLU A 93 3.49 -3.38 7.55
C GLU A 93 2.07 -3.43 8.09
N LYS A 94 1.92 -3.41 9.42
CA LYS A 94 0.62 -3.52 10.09
C LYS A 94 0.00 -2.15 10.31
N THR A 95 -1.33 -2.14 10.40
CA THR A 95 -2.11 -0.95 10.79
C THR A 95 -2.38 -0.89 12.29
N THR A 96 -1.90 -1.87 13.05
CA THR A 96 -2.02 -1.96 14.50
C THR A 96 -0.68 -2.37 15.09
N ILE A 97 -0.44 -1.93 16.32
CA ILE A 97 0.76 -2.27 17.08
C ILE A 97 0.35 -3.33 18.10
N SER A 98 1.12 -4.42 18.20
CA SER A 98 0.84 -5.46 19.19
C SER A 98 1.20 -4.98 20.61
N ASN A 99 0.50 -5.47 21.63
CA ASN A 99 0.73 -5.05 23.02
C ASN A 99 2.15 -5.35 23.54
N ARG A 100 2.88 -6.25 22.89
CA ARG A 100 4.27 -6.60 23.26
C ARG A 100 5.31 -5.83 22.46
N SER A 101 4.89 -5.01 21.51
CA SER A 101 5.77 -4.23 20.66
C SER A 101 6.27 -2.98 21.39
N THR A 102 7.51 -2.59 21.11
CA THR A 102 8.09 -1.31 21.56
C THR A 102 7.82 -0.16 20.58
N LYS A 103 7.11 -0.43 19.48
CA LYS A 103 6.74 0.58 18.48
C LYS A 103 5.67 1.52 19.03
N LEU A 104 5.69 2.77 18.59
CA LEU A 104 4.73 3.81 18.98
C LEU A 104 3.87 4.29 17.82
N PHE A 105 4.37 4.17 16.59
CA PHE A 105 3.72 4.66 15.38
C PHE A 105 3.48 3.52 14.39
N THR A 106 2.51 3.71 13.50
CA THR A 106 2.41 2.92 12.26
C THR A 106 2.79 3.79 11.07
N LEU A 107 3.29 3.18 9.99
CA LEU A 107 3.53 3.89 8.75
C LEU A 107 2.26 4.60 8.25
N SER A 108 1.11 3.95 8.40
CA SER A 108 -0.18 4.56 8.05
C SER A 108 -0.53 5.80 8.88
N SER A 109 -0.20 5.84 10.18
CA SER A 109 -0.45 7.01 11.02
C SER A 109 0.49 8.17 10.67
N ILE A 110 1.75 7.89 10.35
CA ILE A 110 2.71 8.91 9.90
C ILE A 110 2.23 9.51 8.58
N PHE A 111 1.86 8.67 7.61
CA PHE A 111 1.29 9.12 6.34
C PHE A 111 0.06 10.02 6.55
N GLN A 112 -0.89 9.62 7.40
CA GLN A 112 -2.09 10.41 7.66
C GLN A 112 -1.79 11.74 8.38
N GLY A 113 -0.82 11.73 9.31
CA GLY A 113 -0.31 12.93 9.96
C GLY A 113 0.30 13.90 8.94
N THR A 114 1.19 13.40 8.09
CA THR A 114 1.82 14.17 7.01
C THR A 114 0.78 14.72 6.03
N LEU A 115 -0.18 13.91 5.61
CA LEU A 115 -1.28 14.36 4.75
C LEU A 115 -2.08 15.49 5.40
N SER A 116 -2.43 15.34 6.67
CA SER A 116 -3.21 16.33 7.42
C SER A 116 -2.43 17.63 7.63
N PHE A 117 -1.12 17.52 7.88
CA PHE A 117 -0.22 18.67 8.00
C PHE A 117 -0.13 19.45 6.67
N LEU A 118 0.12 18.76 5.56
CA LEU A 118 0.24 19.37 4.23
C LEU A 118 -1.09 19.94 3.71
N ARG A 119 -2.23 19.37 4.12
CA ARG A 119 -3.56 19.86 3.73
C ARG A 119 -4.06 21.05 4.56
N LYS A 120 -3.41 21.39 5.67
CA LYS A 120 -3.85 22.46 6.59
C LYS A 120 -3.48 23.89 6.17
N THR A 121 -2.91 24.11 4.99
CA THR A 121 -2.56 25.44 4.46
C THR A 121 -3.73 26.28 3.93
N LYS A 122 -4.98 25.83 4.02
CA LYS A 122 -6.12 26.77 3.99
C LYS A 122 -6.32 27.35 5.39
N ILE A 123 -5.53 28.37 5.71
CA ILE A 123 -5.77 29.25 6.86
C ILE A 123 -7.21 29.79 6.74
N ASN A 124 -7.96 29.66 7.83
CA ASN A 124 -9.30 30.24 8.01
C ASN A 124 -9.27 31.75 7.70
N LYS A 125 -10.01 32.20 6.68
CA LYS A 125 -10.24 33.63 6.37
C LYS A 125 -11.06 34.39 7.43
N ASN A 126 -11.39 33.78 8.57
CA ASN A 126 -12.29 34.34 9.57
C ASN A 126 -11.60 34.88 10.84
N LEU A 127 -10.26 34.98 10.87
CA LEU A 127 -9.52 35.54 12.01
C LEU A 127 -8.99 36.97 11.79
N THR A 128 -9.32 37.63 10.67
CA THR A 128 -8.89 39.01 10.36
C THR A 128 -10.01 40.06 10.45
N LYS A 129 -11.13 39.76 11.12
CA LYS A 129 -12.17 40.77 11.43
C LYS A 129 -12.46 40.79 12.93
N ASN A 130 -11.52 41.29 13.74
CA ASN A 130 -11.86 41.98 14.99
C ASN A 130 -10.66 42.73 15.60
N THR A 131 -9.93 43.47 14.76
CA THR A 131 -8.94 44.44 15.25
C THR A 131 -9.05 45.68 14.37
N GLY A 132 -9.99 46.56 14.72
CA GLY A 132 -10.10 47.88 14.10
C GLY A 132 -11.49 48.51 14.25
N MET A 133 -11.50 49.65 14.97
CA MET A 133 -12.53 50.68 15.16
C MET A 133 -13.47 50.46 16.36
N ILE A 134 -13.60 51.30 17.39
CA ILE A 134 -13.49 52.79 17.53
C ILE A 134 -13.55 53.59 16.24
#